data_AF-A0A915E242-F1
#
_entry.id   AF-A0A915E242-F1
#
_cell.length_a   1.000
_cell.length_b   1.000
_cell.length_c   1.000
_cell.angle_alpha   90.00
_cell.angle_beta   90.00
_cell.angle_gamma   90.00
#
_symmetry.space_group_name_H-M   'P 1'
#
loop_
_entity.id
_entity.type
_entity.pdbx_description
1 polymer ?
#
loop_
_entity_poly.entity_id
_entity_poly.type
_entity_poly.pdbx_seq_one_letter_code
_entity_poly.pdbx_strand_id
1 'polypeptide(L)'
;MRKLSKYLKRVGRLMGINAADYSYASGFTKSRLCQISPNRSLLVFCLQSVLDYDRRVQMSYMKSSLLQKISLVRVKCMKQYSVFALPFKIPEPIERSPTDLLKELARKVREDPTAPRYGIHDDPVFISEFGVRQEKHFLTREYGKLAARKLVEEWPTLFMFDRDQPRLPAFRPMKPVDASIIKADQKNLIKLISEKQVEQAAKLYERMCEMNKPISKEVQLDLFRLLAYYNAQKVPLHEQKERPAARASYHKQKQKRQEVGNSGSTLRRAGKNGRSLFHHDLSSLEPKITESNA
;
A
#
# COMPACT_ATOMS: atom_id res chain seq x y z
N MET A 1 17.70 -24.52 58.60
CA MET A 1 16.50 -25.31 58.21
C MET A 1 15.45 -25.51 59.32
N ARG A 2 15.81 -25.87 60.57
CA ARG A 2 14.81 -26.09 61.65
C ARG A 2 14.02 -24.84 62.11
N LYS A 3 14.58 -23.64 61.95
CA LYS A 3 13.91 -22.36 62.27
C LYS A 3 12.84 -21.95 61.23
N LEU A 4 13.07 -22.27 59.95
CA LEU A 4 12.13 -22.03 58.83
C LEU A 4 10.87 -22.91 58.93
N SER A 5 11.04 -24.18 59.34
CA SER A 5 9.92 -25.11 59.54
C SER A 5 8.96 -24.63 60.64
N LYS A 6 9.48 -24.05 61.73
CA LYS A 6 8.66 -23.50 62.83
C LYS A 6 7.91 -22.24 62.40
N TYR A 7 8.49 -21.42 61.54
CA TYR A 7 7.85 -20.21 61.01
C TYR A 7 6.68 -20.57 60.08
N LEU A 8 6.90 -21.49 59.13
CA LEU A 8 5.85 -21.96 58.21
C LEU A 8 4.69 -22.68 58.93
N LYS A 9 4.97 -23.46 59.98
CA LYS A 9 3.93 -24.08 60.83
C LYS A 9 3.14 -23.08 61.69
N ARG A 10 3.67 -21.88 61.92
CA ARG A 10 3.00 -20.81 62.68
C ARG A 10 2.14 -19.95 61.76
N VAL A 11 2.62 -19.67 60.55
CA VAL A 11 1.87 -18.96 59.50
C VAL A 11 0.69 -19.81 59.00
N GLY A 12 0.88 -21.12 58.78
CA GLY A 12 -0.21 -22.01 58.36
C GLY A 12 -1.36 -22.11 59.38
N ARG A 13 -1.05 -22.02 60.67
CA ARG A 13 -2.06 -22.00 61.75
C ARG A 13 -2.83 -20.68 61.85
N LEU A 14 -2.19 -19.55 61.53
CA LEU A 14 -2.83 -18.23 61.51
C LEU A 14 -3.76 -18.04 60.30
N MET A 15 -3.52 -18.80 59.22
CA MET A 15 -4.30 -18.71 57.98
C MET A 15 -5.43 -19.77 57.89
N GLY A 16 -5.60 -20.63 58.92
CA GLY A 16 -6.69 -21.61 58.98
C GLY A 16 -6.63 -22.74 57.93
N ILE A 17 -5.45 -23.02 57.37
CA ILE A 17 -5.29 -23.99 56.28
C ILE A 17 -4.93 -25.35 56.87
N ASN A 18 -5.79 -26.36 56.66
CA ASN A 18 -5.54 -27.73 57.09
C ASN A 18 -4.44 -28.37 56.24
N ALA A 19 -3.59 -29.20 56.88
CA ALA A 19 -2.43 -29.84 56.24
C ALA A 19 -2.78 -30.88 55.14
N ALA A 20 -4.06 -31.04 54.80
CA ALA A 20 -4.55 -31.99 53.81
C ALA A 20 -4.53 -31.47 52.36
N ASP A 21 -4.34 -30.16 52.15
CA ASP A 21 -4.42 -29.56 50.80
C ASP A 21 -3.08 -29.60 50.02
N TYR A 22 -2.05 -30.27 50.54
CA TYR A 22 -0.75 -30.44 49.89
C TYR A 22 -0.66 -31.65 48.94
N SER A 23 -1.74 -32.05 48.28
CA SER A 23 -1.74 -33.22 47.37
C SER A 23 -1.70 -32.90 45.87
N TYR A 24 -1.65 -31.64 45.44
CA TYR A 24 -1.75 -31.30 44.01
C TYR A 24 -0.52 -30.66 43.34
N ALA A 25 0.66 -30.80 43.94
CA ALA A 25 1.91 -30.32 43.34
C ALA A 25 3.07 -31.32 43.46
N SER A 26 2.78 -32.63 43.29
CA SER A 26 3.81 -33.66 43.12
C SER A 26 3.86 -34.12 41.66
N GLY A 27 4.39 -33.27 40.81
CA GLY A 27 4.54 -33.54 39.37
C GLY A 27 5.83 -32.96 38.79
N PHE A 28 6.94 -33.00 39.54
CA PHE A 28 8.28 -32.83 38.96
C PHE A 28 9.26 -33.78 39.67
N THR A 29 9.56 -34.87 38.99
CA THR A 29 10.51 -35.89 39.41
C THR A 29 11.94 -35.36 39.45
N LYS A 30 12.67 -35.79 40.47
CA LYS A 30 14.13 -35.77 40.61
C LYS A 30 14.80 -36.43 39.41
N SER A 31 15.25 -35.65 38.43
CA SER A 31 16.41 -36.02 37.61
C SER A 31 16.75 -34.85 36.68
N ARG A 32 18.04 -34.48 36.66
CA ARG A 32 18.65 -33.37 35.90
C ARG A 32 18.60 -31.99 36.55
N LEU A 33 19.29 -31.87 37.70
CA LEU A 33 20.02 -30.65 38.04
C LEU A 33 21.43 -31.05 38.51
N CYS A 34 22.20 -31.61 37.59
CA CYS A 34 23.65 -31.51 37.62
C CYS A 34 24.04 -30.58 36.47
N GLN A 35 25.00 -29.71 36.75
CA GLN A 35 25.59 -28.67 35.89
C GLN A 35 24.77 -27.38 35.78
N ILE A 36 25.18 -26.38 36.57
CA ILE A 36 25.63 -25.05 36.12
C ILE A 36 25.87 -24.20 37.39
N SER A 37 27.14 -23.94 37.64
CA SER A 37 27.68 -22.87 38.48
C SER A 37 27.58 -21.53 37.70
N PRO A 38 27.79 -20.32 38.28
CA PRO A 38 27.26 -19.75 39.51
C PRO A 38 26.79 -18.30 39.21
N ASN A 39 25.54 -18.06 38.78
CA ASN A 39 25.09 -16.69 38.50
C ASN A 39 24.04 -16.21 39.51
N ARG A 40 24.46 -15.24 40.34
CA ARG A 40 23.69 -14.51 41.37
C ARG A 40 22.44 -13.77 40.86
N SER A 41 22.07 -13.88 39.58
CA SER A 41 20.96 -13.15 38.96
C SER A 41 19.59 -13.83 39.07
N LEU A 42 19.53 -15.16 39.25
CA LEU A 42 18.23 -15.88 39.35
C LEU A 42 17.61 -15.83 40.76
N LEU A 43 18.41 -15.58 41.79
CA LEU A 43 17.90 -15.34 43.17
C LEU A 43 17.24 -13.96 43.31
N VAL A 44 17.61 -12.99 42.47
CA VAL A 44 17.00 -11.66 42.43
C VAL A 44 15.60 -11.73 41.81
N PHE A 45 15.43 -12.51 40.73
CA PHE A 45 14.12 -12.66 40.08
C PHE A 45 13.06 -13.38 40.92
N CYS A 46 13.45 -14.36 41.76
CA CYS A 46 12.51 -15.03 42.66
C CYS A 46 12.13 -14.18 43.89
N LEU A 47 13.03 -13.31 44.38
CA LEU A 47 12.70 -12.41 45.49
C LEU A 47 11.85 -11.22 45.04
N GLN A 48 12.04 -10.72 43.80
CA GLN A 48 11.19 -9.67 43.24
C GLN A 48 9.73 -10.12 43.08
N SER A 49 9.49 -11.36 42.61
CA SER A 49 8.13 -11.86 42.36
C SER A 49 7.35 -12.16 43.65
N VAL A 50 8.03 -12.59 44.72
CA VAL A 50 7.39 -12.76 46.05
C VAL A 50 7.08 -11.40 46.70
N LEU A 51 7.98 -10.42 46.59
CA LEU A 51 7.75 -9.06 47.12
C LEU A 51 6.66 -8.30 46.34
N ASP A 52 6.52 -8.54 45.03
CA ASP A 52 5.46 -7.95 44.21
C ASP A 52 4.08 -8.57 44.46
N TYR A 53 4.02 -9.84 44.87
CA TYR A 53 2.75 -10.47 45.29
C TYR A 53 2.28 -9.92 46.63
N ASP A 54 3.19 -9.76 47.60
CA ASP A 54 2.88 -9.18 48.92
C ASP A 54 2.43 -7.71 48.82
N ARG A 55 3.03 -6.89 47.95
CA ARG A 55 2.55 -5.52 47.70
C ARG A 55 1.15 -5.47 47.11
N ARG A 56 0.79 -6.40 46.21
CA ARG A 56 -0.55 -6.43 45.61
C ARG A 56 -1.62 -6.89 46.60
N VAL A 57 -1.29 -7.83 47.47
CA VAL A 57 -2.23 -8.32 48.50
C VAL A 57 -2.40 -7.29 49.63
N GLN A 58 -1.33 -6.63 50.11
CA GLN A 58 -1.48 -5.56 51.11
C GLN A 58 -2.22 -4.32 50.58
N MET A 59 -2.02 -3.95 49.30
CA MET A 59 -2.74 -2.83 48.69
C MET A 59 -4.23 -3.13 48.43
N SER A 60 -4.61 -4.40 48.33
CA SER A 60 -6.02 -4.83 48.25
C SER A 60 -6.73 -4.65 49.60
N TYR A 61 -6.09 -5.05 50.70
CA TYR A 61 -6.69 -5.00 52.04
C TYR A 61 -6.68 -3.61 52.69
N MET A 62 -5.79 -2.69 52.29
CA MET A 62 -5.87 -1.29 52.72
C MET A 62 -6.93 -0.48 51.95
N LYS A 63 -7.22 -0.85 50.69
CA LYS A 63 -8.24 -0.16 49.88
C LYS A 63 -9.67 -0.42 50.39
N SER A 64 -9.98 -1.62 50.88
CA SER A 64 -11.33 -1.94 51.38
C SER A 64 -11.69 -1.23 52.69
N SER A 65 -10.72 -1.05 53.60
CA SER A 65 -10.91 -0.37 54.89
C SER A 65 -10.99 1.16 54.78
N LEU A 66 -10.15 1.78 53.93
CA LEU A 66 -10.18 3.23 53.69
C LEU A 66 -11.41 3.66 52.86
N LEU A 67 -11.84 2.83 51.90
CA LEU A 67 -13.02 3.13 51.08
C LEU A 67 -14.35 3.02 51.87
N GLN A 68 -14.40 2.28 52.98
CA GLN A 68 -15.57 2.26 53.86
C GLN A 68 -15.60 3.42 54.87
N LYS A 69 -14.47 4.07 55.18
CA LYS A 69 -14.43 5.22 56.10
C LYS A 69 -14.46 6.59 55.39
N ILE A 70 -14.06 6.67 54.12
CA ILE A 70 -14.18 7.89 53.31
C ILE A 70 -15.62 8.09 52.81
N SER A 71 -16.44 7.04 52.72
CA SER A 71 -17.83 7.13 52.28
C SER A 71 -18.77 7.81 53.28
N LEU A 72 -18.42 7.89 54.57
CA LEU A 72 -19.32 8.44 55.60
C LEU A 72 -19.03 9.88 56.05
N VAL A 73 -17.89 10.47 55.67
CA VAL A 73 -17.50 11.85 56.07
C VAL A 73 -17.75 12.88 54.96
N ARG A 74 -18.10 12.46 53.75
CA ARG A 74 -18.25 13.36 52.59
C ARG A 74 -19.71 13.69 52.23
N VAL A 75 -20.60 13.80 53.23
CA VAL A 75 -22.02 14.19 53.03
C VAL A 75 -22.34 15.58 53.59
N LYS A 76 -21.42 16.26 54.27
CA LYS A 76 -21.67 17.62 54.80
C LYS A 76 -20.64 18.62 54.28
N CYS A 77 -20.80 19.03 53.03
CA CYS A 77 -20.49 20.37 52.49
C CYS A 77 -20.34 20.28 50.97
N MET A 78 -21.45 20.09 50.26
CA MET A 78 -21.57 20.66 48.92
C MET A 78 -22.54 21.82 49.05
N LYS A 79 -21.98 23.01 49.28
CA LYS A 79 -22.71 24.25 48.99
C LYS A 79 -23.24 24.11 47.58
N GLN A 80 -24.55 24.19 47.43
CA GLN A 80 -25.21 24.28 46.13
C GLN A 80 -24.70 25.57 45.48
N TYR A 81 -23.64 25.45 44.68
CA TYR A 81 -23.43 26.42 43.62
C TYR A 81 -24.62 26.19 42.69
N SER A 82 -25.60 27.10 42.74
CA SER A 82 -26.59 27.23 41.67
C SER A 82 -25.83 27.67 40.42
N VAL A 83 -25.14 26.72 39.80
CA VAL A 83 -24.62 26.85 38.45
C VAL A 83 -25.86 27.11 37.61
N PHE A 84 -25.99 28.35 37.17
CA PHE A 84 -27.00 28.80 36.22
C PHE A 84 -27.03 27.76 35.09
N ALA A 85 -28.06 26.91 35.09
CA ALA A 85 -28.15 25.75 34.22
C ALA A 85 -28.57 26.20 32.82
N LEU A 86 -27.68 26.93 32.13
CA LEU A 86 -27.80 27.09 30.69
C LEU A 86 -27.58 25.70 30.08
N PRO A 87 -28.49 25.21 29.22
CA PRO A 87 -28.36 23.88 28.63
C PRO A 87 -27.11 23.86 27.75
N PHE A 88 -26.07 23.16 28.21
CA PHE A 88 -24.87 22.90 27.43
C PHE A 88 -25.24 21.98 26.26
N LYS A 89 -25.20 22.52 25.02
CA LYS A 89 -25.51 21.76 23.81
C LYS A 89 -24.22 21.20 23.21
N ILE A 90 -24.12 19.86 23.18
CA ILE A 90 -23.00 19.17 22.51
C ILE A 90 -23.10 19.42 21.00
N PRO A 91 -22.02 19.86 20.32
CA PRO A 91 -22.04 20.04 18.88
C PRO A 91 -22.10 18.70 18.15
N GLU A 92 -22.68 18.71 16.96
CA GLU A 92 -22.76 17.53 16.10
C GLU A 92 -21.38 17.17 15.50
N PRO A 93 -21.10 15.88 15.27
CA PRO A 93 -19.86 15.44 14.64
C PRO A 93 -19.80 15.92 13.19
N ILE A 94 -18.65 16.45 12.78
CA ILE A 94 -18.42 16.93 11.42
C ILE A 94 -17.81 15.80 10.60
N GLU A 95 -18.53 15.35 9.57
CA GLU A 95 -18.00 14.41 8.59
C GLU A 95 -17.01 15.11 7.65
N ARG A 96 -15.84 14.50 7.42
CA ARG A 96 -14.81 15.02 6.52
C ARG A 96 -14.32 13.91 5.59
N SER A 97 -14.02 14.27 4.34
CA SER A 97 -13.30 13.38 3.45
C SER A 97 -11.85 13.20 3.94
N PRO A 98 -11.20 12.06 3.62
CA PRO A 98 -9.83 11.80 4.06
C PRO A 98 -8.79 12.81 3.53
N THR A 99 -9.15 13.61 2.52
CA THR A 99 -8.26 14.59 1.89
C THR A 99 -8.62 16.05 2.17
N ASP A 100 -9.72 16.32 2.90
CA ASP A 100 -10.25 17.67 3.02
C ASP A 100 -9.29 18.61 3.76
N LEU A 101 -8.67 18.13 4.84
CA LEU A 101 -7.69 18.92 5.56
C LEU A 101 -6.49 19.26 4.68
N LEU A 102 -6.02 18.33 3.86
CA LEU A 102 -4.89 18.55 2.95
C LEU A 102 -5.26 19.55 1.84
N LYS A 103 -6.49 19.50 1.31
CA LYS A 103 -6.98 20.49 0.34
C LYS A 103 -7.05 21.88 0.95
N GLU A 104 -7.54 21.98 2.18
CA GLU A 104 -7.61 23.26 2.89
C GLU A 104 -6.22 23.84 3.16
N LEU A 105 -5.27 23.01 3.60
CA LEU A 105 -3.89 23.44 3.78
C LEU A 105 -3.24 23.85 2.45
N ALA A 106 -3.42 23.06 1.39
CA ALA A 106 -2.90 23.38 0.07
C ALA A 106 -3.47 24.70 -0.47
N ARG A 107 -4.76 24.99 -0.21
CA ARG A 107 -5.40 26.26 -0.61
C ARG A 107 -4.80 27.48 0.09
N LYS A 108 -4.27 27.31 1.31
CA LYS A 108 -3.65 28.42 2.06
C LYS A 108 -2.24 28.74 1.56
N VAL A 109 -1.55 27.79 0.95
CA VAL A 109 -0.20 27.97 0.40
C VAL A 109 -0.29 28.55 -1.01
N ARG A 110 0.52 29.57 -1.31
CA ARG A 110 0.64 30.17 -2.65
C ARG A 110 1.78 29.55 -3.43
N GLU A 111 1.73 29.63 -4.75
CA GLU A 111 2.85 29.25 -5.62
C GLU A 111 4.03 30.20 -5.39
N ASP A 112 5.23 29.62 -5.22
CA ASP A 112 6.47 30.37 -5.07
C ASP A 112 7.02 30.72 -6.48
N PRO A 113 7.15 32.00 -6.83
CA PRO A 113 7.68 32.41 -8.14
C PRO A 113 9.18 32.15 -8.29
N THR A 114 9.91 31.95 -7.19
CA THR A 114 11.36 31.71 -7.21
C THR A 114 11.71 30.23 -7.36
N ALA A 115 10.79 29.35 -7.00
CA ALA A 115 11.01 27.90 -7.02
C ALA A 115 10.78 27.29 -8.43
N PRO A 116 11.53 26.25 -8.80
CA PRO A 116 11.22 25.45 -9.98
C PRO A 116 9.88 24.72 -9.81
N ARG A 117 9.34 24.19 -10.91
CA ARG A 117 8.15 23.32 -10.85
C ARG A 117 8.41 22.12 -9.94
N TYR A 118 7.50 21.82 -9.02
CA TYR A 118 7.60 20.74 -8.02
C TYR A 118 8.02 19.36 -8.57
N GLY A 119 7.76 19.08 -9.85
CA GLY A 119 8.16 17.84 -10.48
C GLY A 119 9.67 17.69 -10.77
N ILE A 120 10.46 18.75 -10.59
CA ILE A 120 11.90 18.83 -10.86
C ILE A 120 12.65 18.88 -9.51
N HIS A 121 13.86 18.33 -9.46
CA HIS A 121 14.73 18.40 -8.29
C HIS A 121 15.19 19.85 -8.04
N ASP A 122 15.10 20.30 -6.79
CA ASP A 122 15.48 21.65 -6.36
C ASP A 122 16.99 21.74 -6.09
N ASP A 123 17.78 21.51 -7.14
CA ASP A 123 19.23 21.54 -7.13
C ASP A 123 19.70 22.40 -8.31
N PRO A 124 20.64 23.35 -8.13
CA PRO A 124 21.17 24.17 -9.21
C PRO A 124 21.61 23.38 -10.46
N VAL A 125 22.08 22.14 -10.30
CA VAL A 125 22.50 21.30 -11.43
C VAL A 125 21.30 20.78 -12.24
N PHE A 126 20.16 20.53 -11.57
CA PHE A 126 18.96 19.96 -12.19
C PHE A 126 17.92 21.01 -12.60
N ILE A 127 17.93 22.19 -11.97
CA ILE A 127 17.08 23.32 -12.32
C ILE A 127 17.57 23.87 -13.67
N SER A 128 16.96 23.39 -14.75
CA SER A 128 17.29 23.87 -16.07
C SER A 128 16.56 25.15 -16.41
N GLU A 129 17.31 26.18 -16.78
CA GLU A 129 16.80 27.47 -17.25
C GLU A 129 16.00 27.35 -18.56
N PHE A 130 16.28 26.36 -19.41
CA PHE A 130 15.68 26.20 -20.73
C PHE A 130 14.51 25.20 -20.77
N GLY A 131 13.38 25.61 -21.36
CA GLY A 131 12.18 24.78 -21.50
C GLY A 131 12.39 23.44 -22.22
N VAL A 132 13.31 23.35 -23.19
CA VAL A 132 13.61 22.09 -23.90
C VAL A 132 14.27 21.06 -22.97
N ARG A 133 15.10 21.51 -22.02
CA ARG A 133 15.74 20.61 -21.04
C ARG A 133 14.72 20.14 -20.00
N GLN A 134 13.74 20.99 -19.65
CA GLN A 134 12.61 20.61 -18.79
C GLN A 134 11.72 19.54 -19.44
N GLU A 135 11.34 19.70 -20.72
CA GLU A 135 10.56 18.69 -21.45
C GLU A 135 11.27 17.32 -21.45
N LYS A 136 12.59 17.32 -21.73
CA LYS A 136 13.41 16.11 -21.69
C LYS A 136 13.46 15.49 -20.30
N HIS A 137 13.58 16.29 -19.24
CA HIS A 137 13.57 15.79 -17.86
C HIS A 137 12.29 15.00 -17.55
N PHE A 138 11.11 15.57 -17.86
CA PHE A 138 9.84 14.87 -17.66
C PHE A 138 9.73 13.60 -18.52
N LEU A 139 10.17 13.66 -19.78
CA LEU A 139 10.15 12.51 -20.67
C LEU A 139 11.05 11.37 -20.15
N THR A 140 12.27 11.68 -19.73
CA THR A 140 13.20 10.71 -19.13
C THR A 140 12.62 10.09 -17.86
N ARG A 141 11.98 10.90 -17.00
CA ARG A 141 11.30 10.40 -15.79
C ARG A 141 10.18 9.42 -16.13
N GLU A 142 9.39 9.69 -17.18
CA GLU A 142 8.35 8.77 -17.65
C GLU A 142 8.95 7.47 -18.24
N TYR A 143 10.06 7.55 -18.98
CA TYR A 143 10.77 6.36 -19.47
C TYR A 143 11.37 5.53 -18.34
N GLY A 144 11.87 6.15 -17.27
CA GLY A 144 12.31 5.45 -16.06
C GLY A 144 11.16 4.67 -15.40
N LYS A 145 9.98 5.28 -15.28
CA LYS A 145 8.77 4.59 -14.79
C LYS A 145 8.38 3.42 -15.68
N LEU A 146 8.52 3.57 -17.00
CA LEU A 146 8.26 2.52 -17.97
C LEU A 146 9.19 1.33 -17.81
N ALA A 147 10.49 1.59 -17.73
CA ALA A 147 11.50 0.55 -17.52
C ALA A 147 11.22 -0.20 -16.20
N ALA A 148 10.93 0.53 -15.12
CA ALA A 148 10.58 -0.07 -13.83
C ALA A 148 9.33 -0.96 -13.93
N ARG A 149 8.26 -0.52 -14.62
CA ARG A 149 7.05 -1.34 -14.82
C ARG A 149 7.34 -2.60 -15.63
N LYS A 150 8.21 -2.50 -16.64
CA LYS A 150 8.64 -3.67 -17.43
C LYS A 150 9.38 -4.69 -16.58
N LEU A 151 10.28 -4.25 -15.70
CA LEU A 151 10.94 -5.13 -14.75
C LEU A 151 9.96 -5.83 -13.81
N VAL A 152 8.93 -5.12 -13.35
CA VAL A 152 7.85 -5.68 -12.50
C VAL A 152 7.01 -6.71 -13.27
N GLU A 153 6.75 -6.49 -14.55
CA GLU A 153 6.05 -7.45 -15.43
C GLU A 153 6.86 -8.72 -15.67
N GLU A 154 8.17 -8.60 -15.91
CA GLU A 154 9.07 -9.73 -16.19
C GLU A 154 9.40 -10.55 -14.93
N TRP A 155 9.64 -9.89 -13.80
CA TRP A 155 10.13 -10.52 -12.57
C TRP A 155 9.20 -10.24 -11.37
N PRO A 156 7.92 -10.64 -11.43
CA PRO A 156 6.94 -10.28 -10.40
C PRO A 156 7.30 -10.85 -9.02
N THR A 157 8.02 -11.97 -8.98
CA THR A 157 8.45 -12.64 -7.74
C THR A 157 9.34 -11.76 -6.86
N LEU A 158 10.16 -10.89 -7.46
CA LEU A 158 11.01 -9.96 -6.73
C LEU A 158 10.21 -8.91 -5.95
N PHE A 159 8.96 -8.66 -6.35
CA PHE A 159 8.07 -7.65 -5.78
C PHE A 159 6.94 -8.26 -4.92
N MET A 160 7.02 -9.55 -4.58
CA MET A 160 6.00 -10.26 -3.77
C MET A 160 6.16 -10.06 -2.26
N PHE A 161 7.26 -9.48 -1.80
CA PHE A 161 7.50 -9.27 -0.38
C PHE A 161 6.74 -8.04 0.13
N ASP A 162 5.81 -8.29 1.05
CA ASP A 162 4.85 -7.29 1.51
C ASP A 162 5.05 -6.99 3.00
N ARG A 163 5.33 -5.73 3.33
CA ARG A 163 5.41 -5.24 4.73
C ARG A 163 4.30 -4.26 5.10
N ASP A 164 3.48 -3.88 4.14
CA ASP A 164 2.54 -2.76 4.27
C ASP A 164 1.27 -3.19 5.01
N GLN A 165 0.84 -2.36 5.97
CA GLN A 165 -0.46 -2.46 6.63
C GLN A 165 -1.13 -1.08 6.57
N PRO A 166 -2.24 -0.91 5.80
CA PRO A 166 -2.99 -1.89 5.02
C PRO A 166 -2.30 -2.31 3.72
N ARG A 167 -2.71 -3.46 3.17
CA ARG A 167 -2.22 -3.97 1.88
C ARG A 167 -2.69 -3.06 0.74
N LEU A 168 -1.76 -2.51 -0.03
CA LEU A 168 -2.03 -1.62 -1.16
C LEU A 168 -1.96 -2.38 -2.51
N PRO A 169 -3.07 -2.54 -3.26
CA PRO A 169 -3.05 -3.28 -4.52
C PRO A 169 -2.31 -2.57 -5.65
N ALA A 170 -2.21 -1.23 -5.59
CA ALA A 170 -1.58 -0.42 -6.64
C ALA A 170 -0.05 -0.63 -6.78
N PHE A 171 0.62 -1.11 -5.74
CA PHE A 171 2.07 -1.35 -5.73
C PHE A 171 2.45 -2.80 -6.02
N ARG A 172 1.46 -3.65 -6.32
CA ARG A 172 1.69 -5.07 -6.57
C ARG A 172 1.78 -5.33 -8.08
N PRO A 173 2.63 -6.27 -8.51
CA PRO A 173 2.67 -6.70 -9.91
C PRO A 173 1.28 -7.19 -10.34
N MET A 174 0.67 -6.50 -11.30
CA MET A 174 -0.54 -6.97 -11.96
C MET A 174 -0.11 -7.80 -13.16
N LYS A 175 -0.31 -9.12 -13.12
CA LYS A 175 -0.11 -9.95 -14.31
C LYS A 175 -1.14 -9.56 -15.36
N PRO A 176 -0.76 -9.46 -16.65
CA PRO A 176 -1.75 -9.35 -17.72
C PRO A 176 -2.73 -10.51 -17.59
N VAL A 177 -4.02 -10.20 -17.70
CA VAL A 177 -5.05 -11.20 -17.45
C VAL A 177 -5.19 -12.04 -18.72
N ASP A 178 -4.78 -13.30 -18.65
CA ASP A 178 -4.91 -14.21 -19.79
C ASP A 178 -6.36 -14.65 -19.95
N ALA A 179 -6.97 -14.38 -21.11
CA ALA A 179 -8.35 -14.76 -21.42
C ALA A 179 -8.63 -16.27 -21.26
N SER A 180 -7.60 -17.12 -21.37
CA SER A 180 -7.69 -18.57 -21.17
C SER A 180 -7.96 -18.95 -19.71
N ILE A 181 -7.41 -18.20 -18.75
CA ILE A 181 -7.54 -18.45 -17.31
C ILE A 181 -8.86 -17.88 -16.79
N ILE A 182 -9.32 -16.77 -17.38
CA ILE A 182 -10.55 -16.07 -16.97
C ILE A 182 -11.76 -16.94 -17.30
N LYS A 183 -12.69 -17.04 -16.34
CA LYS A 183 -14.00 -17.65 -16.57
C LYS A 183 -14.80 -16.81 -17.58
N ALA A 184 -15.35 -17.47 -18.60
CA ALA A 184 -16.12 -16.86 -19.69
C ALA A 184 -17.48 -16.32 -19.23
N ASP A 185 -17.49 -15.23 -18.47
CA ASP A 185 -18.69 -14.59 -17.91
C ASP A 185 -18.81 -13.13 -18.37
N GLN A 186 -20.05 -12.65 -18.55
CA GLN A 186 -20.32 -11.28 -19.00
C GLN A 186 -19.69 -10.21 -18.08
N LYS A 187 -19.68 -10.43 -16.77
CA LYS A 187 -19.07 -9.51 -15.79
C LYS A 187 -17.56 -9.33 -16.03
N ASN A 188 -16.88 -10.39 -16.44
CA ASN A 188 -15.45 -10.34 -16.73
C ASN A 188 -15.19 -9.63 -18.05
N LEU A 189 -16.06 -9.82 -19.06
CA LEU A 189 -15.99 -9.07 -20.30
C LEU A 189 -16.13 -7.56 -20.08
N ILE A 190 -17.09 -7.14 -19.25
CA ILE A 190 -17.27 -5.71 -18.89
C ILE A 190 -16.01 -5.15 -18.21
N LYS A 191 -15.37 -5.92 -17.31
CA LYS A 191 -14.10 -5.52 -16.68
C LYS A 191 -13.00 -5.31 -17.72
N LEU A 192 -12.81 -6.26 -18.65
CA LEU A 192 -11.80 -6.13 -19.70
C LEU A 192 -12.04 -4.93 -20.62
N ILE A 193 -13.31 -4.64 -20.94
CA ILE A 193 -13.69 -3.45 -21.71
C ILE A 193 -13.33 -2.18 -20.93
N SER A 194 -13.63 -2.14 -19.62
CA SER A 194 -13.30 -0.98 -18.77
C SER A 194 -11.79 -0.74 -18.62
N GLU A 195 -11.00 -1.81 -18.58
CA GLU A 195 -9.54 -1.79 -18.53
C GLU A 195 -8.90 -1.57 -19.92
N LYS A 196 -9.71 -1.49 -20.98
CA LYS A 196 -9.28 -1.33 -22.38
C LYS A 196 -8.33 -2.42 -22.87
N GLN A 197 -8.51 -3.65 -22.41
CA GLN A 197 -7.73 -4.81 -22.87
C GLN A 197 -8.33 -5.40 -24.14
N VAL A 198 -8.04 -4.78 -25.29
CA VAL A 198 -8.65 -5.07 -26.60
C VAL A 198 -8.52 -6.53 -27.02
N GLU A 199 -7.30 -7.07 -27.04
CA GLU A 199 -7.01 -8.44 -27.47
C GLU A 199 -7.66 -9.49 -26.57
N GLN A 200 -7.62 -9.27 -25.25
CA GLN A 200 -8.17 -10.22 -24.28
C GLN A 200 -9.70 -10.20 -24.29
N ALA A 201 -10.30 -9.02 -24.48
CA ALA A 201 -11.75 -8.89 -24.63
C ALA A 201 -12.28 -9.60 -25.88
N ALA A 202 -11.56 -9.50 -27.01
CA ALA A 202 -11.91 -10.21 -28.24
C ALA A 202 -11.86 -11.73 -28.05
N LYS A 203 -10.74 -12.25 -27.51
CA LYS A 203 -10.59 -13.70 -27.23
C LYS A 203 -11.62 -14.23 -26.24
N LEU A 204 -11.94 -13.46 -25.20
CA LEU A 204 -12.96 -13.85 -24.23
C LEU A 204 -14.35 -13.91 -24.87
N TYR A 205 -14.65 -12.97 -25.77
CA TYR A 205 -15.92 -12.94 -26.51
C TYR A 205 -16.06 -14.15 -27.44
N GLU A 206 -15.02 -14.49 -28.21
CA GLU A 206 -14.99 -15.69 -29.05
C GLU A 206 -15.29 -16.96 -28.23
N ARG A 207 -14.62 -17.11 -27.08
CA ARG A 207 -14.86 -18.22 -26.15
C ARG A 207 -16.29 -18.25 -25.59
N MET A 208 -16.88 -17.09 -25.32
CA MET A 208 -18.27 -17.01 -24.88
C MET A 208 -19.26 -17.43 -25.97
N CYS A 209 -18.96 -17.09 -27.23
CA CYS A 209 -19.73 -17.53 -28.40
C CYS A 209 -19.65 -19.05 -28.58
N GLU A 210 -18.46 -19.65 -28.45
CA GLU A 210 -18.29 -21.11 -28.50
C GLU A 210 -19.12 -21.85 -27.44
N MET A 211 -19.23 -21.26 -26.24
CA MET A 211 -20.04 -21.80 -25.14
C MET A 211 -21.53 -21.46 -25.23
N ASN A 212 -21.97 -20.77 -26.29
CA ASN A 212 -23.35 -20.31 -26.49
C ASN A 212 -23.93 -19.53 -25.30
N LYS A 213 -23.10 -18.72 -24.61
CA LYS A 213 -23.58 -17.91 -23.49
C LYS A 213 -24.30 -16.65 -24.00
N PRO A 214 -25.48 -16.30 -23.46
CA PRO A 214 -26.18 -15.10 -23.87
C PRO A 214 -25.42 -13.84 -23.41
N ILE A 215 -25.27 -12.87 -24.31
CA ILE A 215 -24.57 -11.60 -24.05
C ILE A 215 -25.57 -10.46 -24.31
N SER A 216 -25.61 -9.47 -23.41
CA SER A 216 -26.42 -8.27 -23.62
C SER A 216 -25.94 -7.48 -24.84
N LYS A 217 -26.89 -6.96 -25.62
CA LYS A 217 -26.63 -6.12 -26.80
C LYS A 217 -25.80 -4.87 -26.46
N GLU A 218 -26.01 -4.29 -25.28
CA GLU A 218 -25.26 -3.12 -24.81
C GLU A 218 -23.76 -3.42 -24.69
N VAL A 219 -23.43 -4.58 -24.10
CA VAL A 219 -22.04 -5.01 -23.91
C VAL A 219 -21.38 -5.36 -25.24
N GLN A 220 -22.13 -5.97 -26.18
CA GLN A 220 -21.64 -6.21 -27.54
C GLN A 220 -21.31 -4.90 -28.26
N LEU A 221 -22.16 -3.89 -28.09
CA LEU A 221 -21.98 -2.58 -28.70
C LEU A 221 -20.78 -1.84 -28.10
N ASP A 222 -20.56 -1.95 -26.78
CA ASP A 222 -19.38 -1.38 -26.12
C ASP A 222 -18.08 -2.09 -26.53
N LEU A 223 -18.11 -3.42 -26.69
CA LEU A 223 -16.99 -4.18 -27.24
C LEU A 223 -16.69 -3.75 -28.68
N PHE A 224 -17.72 -3.59 -29.51
CA PHE A 224 -17.59 -3.13 -30.88
C PHE A 224 -16.98 -1.72 -30.95
N ARG A 225 -17.44 -0.78 -30.12
CA ARG A 225 -16.85 0.58 -30.01
C ARG A 225 -15.37 0.52 -29.67
N LEU A 226 -14.98 -0.33 -28.72
CA LEU A 226 -13.59 -0.49 -28.31
C LEU A 226 -12.73 -1.03 -29.46
N LEU A 227 -13.20 -2.07 -30.15
CA LEU A 227 -12.50 -2.68 -31.28
C LEU A 227 -12.38 -1.73 -32.47
N ALA A 228 -13.46 -1.02 -32.79
CA ALA A 228 -13.50 -0.05 -33.89
C ALA A 228 -12.59 1.16 -33.63
N TYR A 229 -12.52 1.64 -32.38
CA TYR A 229 -11.64 2.76 -32.03
C TYR A 229 -10.16 2.39 -32.13
N TYR A 230 -9.79 1.20 -31.62
CA TYR A 230 -8.40 0.75 -31.58
C TYR A 230 -7.99 -0.11 -32.79
N ASN A 231 -8.88 -0.31 -33.77
CA ASN A 231 -8.67 -1.23 -34.91
C ASN A 231 -8.18 -2.63 -34.47
N ALA A 232 -8.76 -3.15 -33.38
CA ALA A 232 -8.35 -4.39 -32.74
C ALA A 232 -6.87 -4.46 -32.29
N GLN A 233 -6.15 -3.33 -32.24
CA GLN A 233 -4.77 -3.24 -31.77
C GLN A 233 -4.70 -2.89 -30.29
N LYS A 234 -3.54 -3.16 -29.68
CA LYS A 234 -3.25 -2.74 -28.32
C LYS A 234 -3.28 -1.21 -28.19
N VAL A 235 -3.83 -0.73 -27.07
CA VAL A 235 -3.87 0.70 -26.74
C VAL A 235 -2.46 1.31 -26.82
N PRO A 236 -2.24 2.36 -27.63
CA PRO A 236 -0.93 2.94 -27.81
C PRO A 236 -0.46 3.65 -26.53
N LEU A 237 0.85 3.66 -26.31
CA LEU A 237 1.46 4.14 -25.05
C LEU A 237 1.13 5.60 -24.71
N HIS A 238 0.84 6.44 -25.70
CA HIS A 238 0.60 7.88 -25.54
C HIS A 238 -0.83 8.22 -25.09
N GLU A 239 -1.79 7.28 -25.22
CA GLU A 239 -3.17 7.46 -24.76
C GLU A 239 -3.38 7.01 -23.30
N GLN A 240 -2.36 6.41 -22.69
CA GLN A 240 -2.43 5.98 -21.30
C GLN A 240 -2.48 7.22 -20.39
N LYS A 241 -3.55 7.37 -19.60
CA LYS A 241 -3.86 8.55 -18.76
C LYS A 241 -2.71 8.99 -17.86
N GLU A 242 -1.83 8.07 -17.50
CA GLU A 242 -0.73 8.27 -16.57
C GLU A 242 0.50 8.95 -17.20
N ARG A 243 0.47 9.29 -18.50
CA ARG A 243 1.67 9.73 -19.25
C ARG A 243 1.51 11.05 -20.02
N PRO A 244 1.37 12.19 -19.32
CA PRO A 244 1.18 13.48 -19.97
C PRO A 244 2.38 13.90 -20.84
N ALA A 245 3.62 13.64 -20.41
CA ALA A 245 4.82 14.03 -21.16
C ALA A 245 4.97 13.25 -22.49
N ALA A 246 4.69 11.95 -22.48
CA ALA A 246 4.70 11.14 -23.71
C ALA A 246 3.61 11.58 -24.69
N ARG A 247 2.42 11.91 -24.17
CA ARG A 247 1.31 12.45 -24.97
C ARG A 247 1.67 13.78 -25.62
N ALA A 248 2.24 14.72 -24.86
CA ALA A 248 2.67 16.01 -25.37
C ALA A 248 3.74 15.86 -26.47
N SER A 249 4.73 14.98 -26.24
CA SER A 249 5.77 14.67 -27.23
C SER A 249 5.19 14.09 -28.52
N TYR A 250 4.23 13.16 -28.42
CA TYR A 250 3.56 12.57 -29.59
C TYR A 250 2.82 13.62 -30.43
N HIS A 251 2.05 14.52 -29.80
CA HIS A 251 1.35 15.59 -30.52
C HIS A 251 2.33 16.55 -31.22
N LYS A 252 3.44 16.90 -30.57
CA LYS A 252 4.49 17.76 -31.14
C LYS A 252 5.16 17.11 -32.36
N GLN A 253 5.41 15.80 -32.32
CA GLN A 253 5.93 15.04 -33.47
C GLN A 253 4.92 14.98 -34.63
N LYS A 254 3.63 14.77 -34.32
CA LYS A 254 2.56 14.75 -35.33
C LYS A 254 2.43 16.09 -36.04
N GLN A 255 2.47 17.20 -35.31
CA GLN A 255 2.46 18.56 -35.88
C GLN A 255 3.66 18.79 -36.81
N LYS A 256 4.89 18.45 -36.37
CA LYS A 256 6.09 18.54 -37.23
C LYS A 256 5.96 17.72 -38.51
N ARG A 257 5.42 16.51 -38.45
CA ARG A 257 5.19 15.66 -39.64
C ARG A 257 4.20 16.29 -40.61
N GLN A 258 3.16 16.95 -40.10
CA GLN A 258 2.17 17.66 -40.91
C GLN A 258 2.76 18.92 -41.55
N GLU A 259 3.58 19.68 -40.82
CA GLU A 259 4.27 20.87 -41.33
C GLU A 259 5.27 20.51 -42.45
N VAL A 260 6.06 19.44 -42.27
CA VAL A 260 6.99 18.93 -43.30
C VAL A 260 6.23 18.40 -44.52
N GLY A 261 5.08 17.74 -44.30
CA GLY A 261 4.19 17.31 -45.38
C GLY A 261 3.61 18.45 -46.21
N ASN A 262 3.30 19.59 -45.57
CA ASN A 262 2.73 20.76 -46.24
C ASN A 262 3.80 21.57 -47.00
N SER A 263 4.98 21.75 -46.42
CA SER A 263 6.13 22.46 -47.03
C SER A 263 6.85 21.65 -48.13
N GLY A 264 6.71 20.32 -48.13
CA GLY A 264 7.24 19.44 -49.17
C GLY A 264 6.43 19.41 -50.48
N SER A 265 5.26 20.07 -50.52
CA SER A 265 4.42 20.16 -51.74
C SER A 265 4.94 21.18 -52.76
N THR A 266 5.75 22.16 -52.33
CA THR A 266 6.33 23.21 -53.18
C THR A 266 7.72 22.89 -53.74
N LEU A 267 8.38 21.79 -53.33
CA LEU A 267 9.74 21.45 -53.78
C LEU A 267 9.90 20.06 -54.46
N ARG A 268 8.80 19.45 -54.94
CA ARG A 268 8.83 18.20 -55.74
C ARG A 268 8.70 18.43 -57.26
N ARG A 269 9.30 19.53 -57.76
CA ARG A 269 9.53 19.79 -59.19
C ARG A 269 10.99 20.20 -59.43
N ALA A 270 11.95 19.45 -58.91
CA ALA A 270 13.33 19.50 -59.39
C ALA A 270 14.02 18.17 -59.12
N GLY A 271 14.49 17.51 -60.19
CA GLY A 271 15.53 16.50 -60.15
C GLY A 271 15.17 15.14 -59.57
N LYS A 272 14.65 14.24 -60.41
CA LYS A 272 15.05 12.82 -60.31
C LYS A 272 16.56 12.78 -60.56
N ASN A 273 17.34 12.44 -59.54
CA ASN A 273 18.61 11.67 -59.59
C ASN A 273 19.34 11.82 -58.24
N GLY A 274 19.30 10.78 -57.41
CA GLY A 274 20.08 10.75 -56.18
C GLY A 274 19.63 9.63 -55.25
N ARG A 275 20.42 8.55 -55.17
CA ARG A 275 20.33 7.48 -54.18
C ARG A 275 20.23 8.07 -52.76
N SER A 276 19.12 7.82 -52.07
CA SER A 276 19.01 8.04 -50.63
C SER A 276 19.35 6.76 -49.89
N LEU A 277 20.59 6.67 -49.43
CA LEU A 277 20.98 5.87 -48.28
C LEU A 277 20.23 6.39 -47.03
N PHE A 278 20.15 5.57 -45.98
CA PHE A 278 19.42 5.74 -44.71
C PHE A 278 17.97 5.22 -44.68
N HIS A 279 17.84 3.89 -44.83
CA HIS A 279 16.92 3.13 -43.99
C HIS A 279 17.70 2.68 -42.75
N HIS A 280 17.38 3.24 -41.58
CA HIS A 280 17.60 2.54 -40.31
C HIS A 280 16.22 2.28 -39.72
N ASP A 281 15.63 1.16 -40.13
CA ASP A 281 14.47 0.58 -39.49
C ASP A 281 14.86 0.07 -38.10
N LEU A 282 14.29 0.69 -37.07
CA LEU A 282 14.38 0.26 -35.66
C LEU A 282 13.47 -0.94 -35.35
N SER A 283 13.13 -1.75 -36.36
CA SER A 283 12.33 -2.98 -36.21
C SER A 283 13.19 -4.25 -36.05
N SER A 284 14.52 -4.14 -35.98
CA SER A 284 15.44 -5.29 -35.94
C SER A 284 16.15 -5.46 -34.58
N LEU A 285 15.40 -5.38 -33.49
CA LEU A 285 15.86 -5.82 -32.15
C LEU A 285 14.90 -6.87 -31.59
N GLU A 286 14.75 -7.97 -32.32
CA GLU A 286 14.40 -9.24 -31.72
C GLU A 286 15.70 -9.96 -31.32
N PRO A 287 15.89 -10.34 -30.04
CA PRO A 287 17.04 -11.18 -29.68
C PRO A 287 16.85 -12.55 -30.33
N LYS A 288 17.76 -12.89 -31.26
CA LYS A 288 17.94 -14.27 -31.71
C LYS A 288 18.38 -15.10 -30.51
N ILE A 289 17.46 -15.90 -29.97
CA ILE A 289 17.80 -17.00 -29.08
C ILE A 289 18.57 -18.00 -29.95
N THR A 290 19.89 -18.01 -29.82
CA THR A 290 20.70 -19.10 -30.34
C THR A 290 20.51 -20.29 -29.40
N GLU A 291 19.79 -21.30 -29.87
CA GLU A 291 19.89 -22.66 -29.35
C GLU A 291 21.35 -23.12 -29.50
N SER A 292 22.06 -23.19 -28.39
CA SER A 292 23.29 -23.97 -28.28
C SER A 292 23.07 -25.04 -27.22
N ASN A 293 22.97 -26.27 -27.69
CA ASN A 293 23.03 -27.48 -26.88
C ASN A 293 24.24 -27.48 -25.95
N ALA A 294 23.98 -27.67 -24.65
CA ALA A 294 24.80 -28.41 -23.68
C ALA A 294 23.96 -28.68 -22.43
#